data_AF-A0A850NTZ6-F1
#
_entry.id   AF-A0A850NTZ6-F1
#
_cell.length_a   1.000
_cell.length_b   1.000
_cell.length_c   1.000
_cell.angle_alpha   90.00
_cell.angle_beta   90.00
_cell.angle_gamma   90.00
#
_symmetry.space_group_name_H-M   'P 1'
#
loop_
_entity.id
_entity.type
_entity.pdbx_description
1 polymer ?
#
loop_
_entity_poly.entity_id
_entity_poly.type
_entity_poly.pdbx_seq_one_letter_code
_entity_poly.pdbx_strand_id
1 'polypeptide(L)'
;AGRLRGDLRQIGVVAGAALAPQHPTPFGTAVTTHVMARFGVAAVAGQVTIDRISIFAFGFVYALTGAVGPIIGQNLGAGRPERVRGTLRASFAVTITWVLGAWALLAAGCPLVLRAFSASGETAALIALFCHWLAGSFIFTGSLFVANAAFNNLGRPMLATAFNWGRATLGTVPFVLLGAQWGGAPAVLVGQGVGATLFGIAAGAVALNLAGRLHDGRTQGGDPQHAGVRV
;
A
#
# COMPACT_ATOMS: atom_id res chain seq x y z
N ALA A 1 -6.53 -43.34 -0.64
CA ALA A 1 -6.02 -42.34 -1.60
C ALA A 1 -7.04 -41.24 -1.97
N GLY A 2 -8.29 -41.57 -2.31
CA GLY A 2 -9.30 -40.56 -2.74
C GLY A 2 -9.74 -39.56 -1.65
N ARG A 3 -9.92 -40.02 -0.40
CA ARG A 3 -10.29 -39.15 0.73
C ARG A 3 -9.20 -38.13 1.08
N LEU A 4 -7.94 -38.58 1.16
CA LEU A 4 -6.78 -37.70 1.39
C LEU A 4 -6.63 -36.61 0.32
N ARG A 5 -6.88 -36.93 -0.97
CA ARG A 5 -6.89 -35.93 -2.05
C ARG A 5 -8.06 -34.94 -1.92
N GLY A 6 -9.23 -35.40 -1.48
CA GLY A 6 -10.38 -34.55 -1.20
C GLY A 6 -10.10 -33.57 -0.07
N ASP A 7 -9.57 -34.08 1.04
CA ASP A 7 -9.22 -33.29 2.23
C ASP A 7 -8.12 -32.27 1.91
N LEU A 8 -7.06 -32.67 1.19
CA LEU A 8 -6.00 -31.76 0.75
C LEU A 8 -6.50 -30.67 -0.20
N ARG A 9 -7.43 -30.99 -1.11
CA ARG A 9 -8.05 -29.99 -1.98
C ARG A 9 -8.91 -29.01 -1.18
N GLN A 10 -9.66 -29.50 -0.21
CA GLN A 10 -10.53 -28.67 0.63
C GLN A 10 -9.72 -27.78 1.57
N ILE A 11 -8.65 -28.32 2.17
CA ILE A 11 -7.65 -27.55 2.93
C ILE A 11 -7.01 -26.51 2.01
N GLY A 12 -6.62 -26.87 0.79
CA GLY A 12 -6.03 -25.92 -0.17
C GLY A 12 -6.96 -24.77 -0.56
N VAL A 13 -8.26 -25.04 -0.72
CA VAL A 13 -9.27 -24.00 -1.01
C VAL A 13 -9.49 -23.09 0.20
N VAL A 14 -9.64 -23.66 1.40
CA VAL A 14 -9.88 -22.90 2.62
C VAL A 14 -8.64 -22.10 3.04
N ALA A 15 -7.47 -22.72 3.02
CA ALA A 15 -6.20 -22.04 3.29
C ALA A 15 -5.90 -20.99 2.23
N GLY A 16 -6.13 -21.29 0.94
CA GLY A 16 -5.99 -20.32 -0.14
C GLY A 16 -6.88 -19.09 0.06
N ALA A 17 -8.15 -19.29 0.41
CA ALA A 17 -9.07 -18.19 0.70
C ALA A 17 -8.70 -17.40 1.97
N ALA A 18 -8.18 -18.07 3.01
CA ALA A 18 -7.76 -17.42 4.26
C ALA A 18 -6.42 -16.65 4.12
N LEU A 19 -5.53 -17.13 3.26
CA LEU A 19 -4.22 -16.53 3.00
C LEU A 19 -4.30 -15.44 1.93
N ALA A 20 -5.24 -15.52 0.98
CA ALA A 20 -5.37 -14.54 -0.09
C ALA A 20 -5.44 -13.08 0.43
N PRO A 21 -6.20 -12.72 1.46
CA PRO A 21 -6.20 -11.35 2.01
C PRO A 21 -4.84 -10.85 2.52
N GLN A 22 -3.92 -11.75 2.86
CA GLN A 22 -2.63 -11.45 3.49
C GLN A 22 -1.47 -11.33 2.48
N HIS A 23 -1.67 -11.79 1.24
CA HIS A 23 -0.62 -11.85 0.22
C HIS A 23 -0.72 -10.90 -1.00
N PRO A 24 -1.47 -9.78 -1.01
CA PRO A 24 -1.42 -8.85 -2.14
C PRO A 24 -0.01 -8.31 -2.43
N THR A 25 0.71 -7.88 -1.39
CA THR A 25 2.06 -7.30 -1.53
C THR A 25 3.06 -8.32 -2.10
N PRO A 26 3.25 -9.52 -1.53
CA PRO A 26 4.20 -10.48 -2.09
C PRO A 26 3.81 -10.94 -3.50
N PHE A 27 2.52 -11.00 -3.85
CA PHE A 27 2.08 -11.25 -5.22
C PHE A 27 2.57 -10.14 -6.17
N GLY A 28 2.29 -8.87 -5.84
CA GLY A 28 2.71 -7.73 -6.65
C GLY A 28 4.24 -7.68 -6.82
N THR A 29 4.98 -7.86 -5.73
CA THR A 29 6.45 -7.92 -5.77
C THR A 29 6.95 -9.09 -6.62
N ALA A 30 6.36 -10.28 -6.52
CA ALA A 30 6.75 -11.43 -7.32
C ALA A 30 6.57 -11.17 -8.83
N VAL A 31 5.44 -10.58 -9.23
CA VAL A 31 5.20 -10.22 -10.64
C VAL A 31 6.20 -9.17 -11.12
N THR A 32 6.39 -8.08 -10.37
CA THR A 32 7.35 -7.04 -10.73
C THR A 32 8.76 -7.63 -10.88
N THR A 33 9.21 -8.42 -9.91
CA THR A 33 10.54 -9.04 -9.93
C THR A 33 10.70 -10.01 -11.10
N HIS A 34 9.66 -10.80 -11.41
CA HIS A 34 9.67 -11.68 -12.59
C HIS A 34 9.83 -10.89 -13.89
N VAL A 35 9.12 -9.77 -14.02
CA VAL A 35 9.24 -8.90 -15.22
C VAL A 35 10.60 -8.22 -15.24
N MET A 36 11.08 -7.72 -14.11
CA MET A 36 12.39 -7.06 -13.97
C MET A 36 13.55 -8.00 -14.32
N ALA A 37 13.44 -9.30 -13.97
CA ALA A 37 14.46 -10.30 -14.26
C ALA A 37 14.74 -10.47 -15.77
N ARG A 38 13.81 -10.08 -16.64
CA ARG A 38 14.00 -10.10 -18.10
C ARG A 38 15.04 -9.07 -18.57
N PHE A 39 15.33 -8.05 -17.75
CA PHE A 39 16.31 -6.99 -18.02
C PHE A 39 17.67 -7.27 -17.35
N GLY A 40 17.85 -8.46 -16.77
CA GLY A 40 19.12 -8.92 -16.24
C GLY A 40 19.37 -8.60 -14.76
N VAL A 41 20.50 -9.10 -14.26
CA VAL A 41 20.86 -9.08 -12.83
C VAL A 41 21.01 -7.65 -12.30
N ALA A 42 21.53 -6.73 -13.11
CA ALA A 42 21.68 -5.32 -12.73
C ALA A 42 20.33 -4.63 -12.46
N ALA A 43 19.31 -4.90 -13.29
CA ALA A 43 17.98 -4.34 -13.10
C ALA A 43 17.32 -4.84 -11.81
N VAL A 44 17.42 -6.15 -11.53
CA VAL A 44 16.94 -6.75 -10.28
C VAL A 44 17.70 -6.20 -9.07
N ALA A 45 19.01 -6.02 -9.17
CA ALA A 45 19.82 -5.42 -8.11
C ALA A 45 19.40 -3.96 -7.82
N GLY A 46 19.08 -3.19 -8.87
CA GLY A 46 18.50 -1.86 -8.76
C GLY A 46 17.19 -1.86 -7.99
N GLN A 47 16.25 -2.75 -8.38
CA GLN A 47 14.96 -2.89 -7.69
C GLN A 47 15.13 -3.26 -6.21
N VAL A 48 15.96 -4.26 -5.89
CA VAL A 48 16.21 -4.68 -4.49
C VAL A 48 16.83 -3.54 -3.68
N THR A 49 17.73 -2.76 -4.28
CA THR A 49 18.34 -1.60 -3.62
C THR A 49 17.28 -0.53 -3.34
N ILE A 50 16.41 -0.24 -4.29
CA ILE A 50 15.29 0.69 -4.13
C ILE A 50 14.34 0.24 -3.02
N ASP A 51 14.03 -1.05 -2.94
CA ASP A 51 13.15 -1.60 -1.88
C ASP A 51 13.76 -1.35 -0.49
N ARG A 52 15.08 -1.55 -0.34
CA ARG A 52 15.81 -1.27 0.92
C ARG A 52 15.80 0.22 1.27
N ILE A 53 16.09 1.08 0.29
CA ILE A 53 16.04 2.54 0.47
C ILE A 53 14.62 2.96 0.88
N SER A 54 13.59 2.37 0.27
CA SER A 54 12.19 2.69 0.54
C SER A 54 11.79 2.34 1.97
N ILE A 55 12.18 1.15 2.47
CA ILE A 55 11.93 0.76 3.87
C ILE A 55 12.59 1.74 4.83
N PHE A 56 13.83 2.17 4.53
CA PHE A 56 14.56 3.11 5.38
C PHE A 56 13.94 4.52 5.34
N ALA A 57 13.73 5.08 4.16
CA ALA A 57 13.23 6.45 3.98
C ALA A 57 11.77 6.61 4.42
N PHE A 58 10.94 5.59 4.21
CA PHE A 58 9.50 5.65 4.46
C PHE A 58 9.06 4.77 5.63
N GLY A 59 9.99 4.23 6.42
CA GLY A 59 9.74 3.45 7.64
C GLY A 59 8.72 4.09 8.58
N PHE A 60 8.79 5.42 8.74
CA PHE A 60 7.84 6.20 9.52
C PHE A 60 6.40 6.08 9.01
N VAL A 61 6.19 6.04 7.69
CA VAL A 61 4.85 5.88 7.10
C VAL A 61 4.27 4.52 7.47
N TYR A 62 5.08 3.45 7.44
CA TYR A 62 4.66 2.13 7.89
C TYR A 62 4.29 2.13 9.38
N ALA A 63 5.09 2.81 10.22
CA ALA A 63 4.84 2.93 11.66
C ALA A 63 3.58 3.75 11.97
N LEU A 64 3.36 4.86 11.26
CA LEU A 64 2.20 5.74 11.41
C LEU A 64 0.90 4.94 11.29
N THR A 65 0.81 4.03 10.32
CA THR A 65 -0.37 3.18 10.12
C THR A 65 -0.79 2.40 11.37
N GLY A 66 0.17 1.94 12.16
CA GLY A 66 -0.10 1.22 13.41
C GLY A 66 -0.72 2.10 14.49
N ALA A 67 -0.42 3.40 14.49
CA ALA A 67 -0.98 4.36 15.44
C ALA A 67 -2.37 4.89 15.02
N VAL A 68 -2.60 5.07 13.70
CA VAL A 68 -3.87 5.61 13.18
C VAL A 68 -5.07 4.73 13.57
N GLY A 69 -4.91 3.41 13.48
CA GLY A 69 -6.00 2.46 13.74
C GLY A 69 -6.62 2.58 15.13
N PRO A 70 -5.84 2.41 16.21
CA PRO A 70 -6.32 2.57 17.59
C PRO A 70 -6.96 3.94 17.85
N ILE A 71 -6.39 5.03 17.33
CA ILE A 71 -6.95 6.38 17.51
C ILE A 71 -8.32 6.50 16.82
N ILE A 72 -8.48 5.95 15.62
CA ILE A 72 -9.77 5.89 14.94
C ILE A 72 -10.77 5.06 15.75
N GLY A 73 -10.38 3.86 16.19
CA GLY A 73 -11.24 2.97 16.96
C GLY A 73 -11.71 3.59 18.29
N GLN A 74 -10.80 4.26 19.01
CA GLN A 74 -11.13 4.96 20.26
C GLN A 74 -12.09 6.14 20.04
N ASN A 75 -11.87 6.96 19.01
CA ASN A 75 -12.78 8.07 18.71
C ASN A 75 -14.17 7.58 18.26
N LEU A 76 -14.22 6.50 17.47
CA LEU A 76 -15.48 5.89 17.07
C LEU A 76 -16.22 5.29 18.29
N GLY A 77 -15.52 4.53 19.14
CA GLY A 77 -16.10 3.95 20.35
C GLY A 77 -16.57 4.98 21.38
N ALA A 78 -15.96 6.17 21.38
CA ALA A 78 -16.39 7.31 22.19
C ALA A 78 -17.53 8.14 21.56
N GLY A 79 -18.07 7.72 20.41
CA GLY A 79 -19.17 8.42 19.72
C GLY A 79 -18.76 9.75 19.09
N ARG A 80 -17.49 9.91 18.68
CA ARG A 80 -16.91 11.17 18.16
C ARG A 80 -16.47 11.06 16.68
N PRO A 81 -17.42 10.93 15.72
CA PRO A 81 -17.10 10.75 14.30
C PRO A 81 -16.38 11.95 13.66
N GLU A 82 -16.57 13.15 14.18
CA GLU A 82 -15.84 14.36 13.81
C GLU A 82 -14.33 14.21 14.09
N ARG A 83 -13.97 13.59 15.21
CA ARG A 83 -12.56 13.33 15.57
C ARG A 83 -11.95 12.24 14.70
N VAL A 84 -12.73 11.24 14.28
CA VAL A 84 -12.28 10.24 13.29
C VAL A 84 -11.84 10.92 11.99
N ARG A 85 -12.64 11.85 11.47
CA ARG A 85 -12.29 12.61 10.25
C ARG A 85 -11.06 13.49 10.47
N GLY A 86 -10.96 14.13 11.64
CA GLY A 86 -9.79 14.91 12.04
C GLY A 86 -8.51 14.08 12.04
N THR A 87 -8.54 12.92 12.71
CA THR A 87 -7.42 11.95 12.73
C THR A 87 -7.04 11.53 11.32
N LEU A 88 -8.01 11.21 10.47
CA LEU A 88 -7.75 10.76 9.10
C LEU A 88 -7.05 11.84 8.27
N ARG A 89 -7.56 13.09 8.32
CA ARG A 89 -6.95 14.24 7.63
C ARG A 89 -5.55 14.54 8.14
N ALA A 90 -5.36 14.53 9.45
CA ALA A 90 -4.05 14.74 10.07
C ALA A 90 -3.06 13.65 9.63
N SER A 91 -3.50 12.39 9.57
CA SER A 91 -2.67 11.27 9.14
C SER A 91 -2.22 11.40 7.67
N PHE A 92 -3.12 11.82 6.78
CA PHE A 92 -2.77 12.12 5.40
C PHE A 92 -1.78 13.29 5.31
N ALA A 93 -2.02 14.38 6.03
CA ALA A 93 -1.12 15.54 6.04
C ALA A 93 0.28 15.18 6.55
N VAL A 94 0.37 14.42 7.65
CA VAL A 94 1.64 13.93 8.20
C VAL A 94 2.36 13.02 7.19
N THR A 95 1.63 12.13 6.53
CA THR A 95 2.18 11.25 5.48
C THR A 95 2.75 12.06 4.32
N ILE A 96 1.99 13.02 3.79
CA ILE A 96 2.40 13.89 2.68
C ILE A 96 3.66 14.67 3.08
N THR A 97 3.64 15.33 4.23
CA THR A 97 4.77 16.14 4.73
C THR A 97 6.03 15.29 4.91
N TRP A 98 5.90 14.11 5.53
CA TRP A 98 7.03 13.20 5.70
C TRP A 98 7.61 12.74 4.38
N VAL A 99 6.75 12.27 3.46
CA VAL A 99 7.21 11.75 2.17
C VAL A 99 7.86 12.84 1.33
N LEU A 100 7.30 14.06 1.30
CA LEU A 100 7.92 15.18 0.59
C LEU A 100 9.29 15.54 1.17
N GLY A 101 9.43 15.55 2.50
CA GLY A 101 10.71 15.79 3.16
C GLY A 101 11.74 14.70 2.85
N ALA A 102 11.36 13.43 3.00
CA ALA A 102 12.22 12.30 2.69
C ALA A 102 12.60 12.24 1.20
N TRP A 103 11.66 12.53 0.30
CA TRP A 103 11.92 12.61 -1.13
C TRP A 103 12.88 13.75 -1.46
N ALA A 104 12.71 14.94 -0.90
CA ALA A 104 13.65 16.05 -1.10
C ALA A 104 15.07 15.68 -0.65
N LEU A 105 15.20 15.01 0.50
CA LEU A 105 16.49 14.50 1.00
C LEU A 105 17.08 13.43 0.08
N LEU A 106 16.27 12.49 -0.43
CA LEU A 106 16.72 11.48 -1.38
C LEU A 106 17.16 12.08 -2.72
N ALA A 107 16.43 13.08 -3.22
CA ALA A 107 16.78 13.78 -4.46
C ALA A 107 18.10 14.54 -4.30
N ALA A 108 18.25 15.33 -3.23
CA ALA A 108 19.49 16.07 -2.95
C ALA A 108 20.67 15.12 -2.63
N GLY A 109 20.40 14.02 -1.94
CA GLY A 109 21.38 13.01 -1.53
C GLY A 109 21.64 11.92 -2.58
N CYS A 110 21.04 11.99 -3.77
CA CYS A 110 21.13 10.92 -4.77
C CYS A 110 22.59 10.51 -5.09
N PRO A 111 23.56 11.43 -5.26
CA PRO A 111 24.96 11.04 -5.49
C PRO A 111 25.56 10.23 -4.33
N LEU A 112 25.20 10.55 -3.09
CA LEU A 112 25.65 9.81 -1.91
C LEU A 112 25.03 8.42 -1.87
N VAL A 113 23.75 8.30 -2.19
CA VAL A 113 23.06 7.00 -2.29
C VAL A 113 23.72 6.11 -3.34
N LEU A 114 23.97 6.63 -4.55
CA LEU A 114 24.63 5.87 -5.61
C LEU A 114 26.02 5.37 -5.19
N ARG A 115 26.80 6.21 -4.48
CA ARG A 115 28.12 5.83 -3.94
C ARG A 115 28.01 4.79 -2.82
N ALA A 116 27.07 4.95 -1.89
CA ALA A 116 26.91 4.05 -0.75
C ALA A 116 26.56 2.62 -1.18
N PHE A 117 25.85 2.46 -2.29
CA PHE A 117 25.50 1.15 -2.85
C PHE A 117 26.46 0.67 -3.95
N SER A 118 27.57 1.40 -4.21
CA SER A 118 28.49 1.12 -5.32
C SER A 118 27.76 0.90 -6.65
N ALA A 119 26.69 1.66 -6.88
CA ALA A 119 25.79 1.47 -8.00
C ALA A 119 26.43 1.93 -9.30
N SER A 120 26.29 1.14 -10.35
CA SER A 120 26.80 1.45 -11.70
C SER A 120 25.83 0.96 -12.78
N GLY A 121 25.98 1.48 -14.00
CA GLY A 121 25.16 1.09 -15.16
C GLY A 121 23.66 1.20 -14.89
N GLU A 122 22.91 0.15 -15.28
CA GLU A 122 21.46 0.04 -15.11
C GLU A 122 21.02 0.24 -13.65
N THR A 123 21.73 -0.36 -12.69
CA THR A 123 21.45 -0.24 -11.25
C THR A 123 21.43 1.23 -10.82
N ALA A 124 22.44 2.01 -11.25
CA ALA A 124 22.54 3.42 -10.93
C ALA A 124 21.43 4.25 -11.59
N ALA A 125 21.08 3.94 -12.83
CA ALA A 125 20.01 4.62 -13.55
C ALA A 125 18.64 4.43 -12.85
N LEU A 126 18.34 3.21 -12.40
CA LEU A 126 17.11 2.91 -11.68
C LEU A 126 17.04 3.61 -10.31
N ILE A 127 18.14 3.58 -9.55
CA ILE A 127 18.21 4.27 -8.25
C ILE A 127 18.05 5.79 -8.45
N ALA A 128 18.71 6.36 -9.46
CA ALA A 128 18.58 7.79 -9.76
C ALA A 128 17.15 8.16 -10.17
N LEU A 129 16.51 7.35 -11.01
CA LEU A 129 15.09 7.54 -11.37
C LEU A 129 14.20 7.53 -10.13
N PHE A 130 14.45 6.61 -9.21
CA PHE A 130 13.71 6.54 -7.96
C PHE A 130 13.91 7.79 -7.08
N CYS A 131 15.16 8.15 -6.80
CA CYS A 131 15.48 9.29 -5.94
C CYS A 131 14.91 10.61 -6.46
N HIS A 132 14.98 10.85 -7.78
CA HIS A 132 14.53 12.12 -8.35
C HIS A 132 13.02 12.16 -8.60
N TRP A 133 12.39 11.03 -8.94
CA TRP A 133 11.01 11.05 -9.45
C TRP A 133 10.08 10.10 -8.70
N LEU A 134 10.43 8.82 -8.61
CA LEU A 134 9.46 7.80 -8.16
C LEU A 134 9.25 7.77 -6.65
N ALA A 135 10.21 8.27 -5.87
CA ALA A 135 10.07 8.40 -4.42
C ALA A 135 8.84 9.24 -4.03
N GLY A 136 8.47 10.26 -4.82
CA GLY A 136 7.26 11.05 -4.60
C GLY A 136 5.95 10.24 -4.65
N SER A 137 5.92 9.12 -5.39
CA SER A 137 4.73 8.25 -5.46
C SER A 137 4.42 7.56 -4.12
N PHE A 138 5.35 7.56 -3.16
CA PHE A 138 5.10 7.04 -1.81
C PHE A 138 4.06 7.85 -1.03
N ILE A 139 3.73 9.08 -1.45
CA ILE A 139 2.60 9.83 -0.89
C ILE A 139 1.33 9.01 -1.01
N PHE A 140 1.13 8.40 -2.17
CA PHE A 140 -0.07 7.62 -2.48
C PHE A 140 -0.01 6.23 -1.86
N THR A 141 1.17 5.61 -1.80
CA THR A 141 1.36 4.37 -1.03
C THR A 141 1.04 4.57 0.45
N GLY A 142 1.54 5.65 1.06
CA GLY A 142 1.22 5.99 2.45
C GLY A 142 -0.25 6.33 2.64
N SER A 143 -0.86 7.03 1.68
CA SER A 143 -2.30 7.30 1.70
C SER A 143 -3.13 6.01 1.67
N LEU A 144 -2.74 5.03 0.85
CA LEU A 144 -3.36 3.71 0.85
C LEU A 144 -3.24 3.02 2.23
N PHE A 145 -2.08 3.11 2.88
CA PHE A 145 -1.88 2.54 4.21
C PHE A 145 -2.78 3.20 5.26
N VAL A 146 -2.84 4.53 5.28
CA VAL A 146 -3.73 5.29 6.17
C VAL A 146 -5.20 4.92 5.91
N ALA A 147 -5.61 4.80 4.63
CA ALA A 147 -6.94 4.36 4.25
C ALA A 147 -7.24 2.93 4.73
N ASN A 148 -6.29 2.00 4.60
CA ASN A 148 -6.44 0.63 5.09
C ASN A 148 -6.65 0.57 6.61
N ALA A 149 -5.89 1.37 7.37
CA ALA A 149 -6.11 1.48 8.82
C ALA A 149 -7.52 2.00 9.12
N ALA A 150 -8.00 3.00 8.38
CA ALA A 150 -9.37 3.48 8.53
C ALA A 150 -10.40 2.39 8.19
N PHE A 151 -10.29 1.72 7.06
CA PHE A 151 -11.22 0.66 6.65
C PHE A 151 -11.33 -0.46 7.68
N ASN A 152 -10.19 -0.91 8.22
CA ASN A 152 -10.16 -1.95 9.23
C ASN A 152 -10.83 -1.51 10.55
N ASN A 153 -10.60 -0.27 10.97
CA ASN A 153 -11.11 0.24 12.25
C ASN A 153 -12.54 0.81 12.16
N LEU A 154 -13.06 1.03 10.95
CA LEU A 154 -14.44 1.45 10.70
C LEU A 154 -15.37 0.29 10.30
N GLY A 155 -14.95 -0.95 10.53
CA GLY A 155 -15.77 -2.14 10.25
C GLY A 155 -15.95 -2.46 8.77
N ARG A 156 -15.04 -1.99 7.90
CA ARG A 156 -15.03 -2.26 6.45
C ARG A 156 -13.73 -2.95 5.98
N PRO A 157 -13.24 -4.02 6.63
CA PRO A 157 -11.95 -4.63 6.30
C PRO A 157 -11.86 -5.16 4.87
N MET A 158 -12.98 -5.57 4.27
CA MET A 158 -13.03 -6.00 2.87
C MET A 158 -12.65 -4.89 1.88
N LEU A 159 -12.84 -3.61 2.23
CA LEU A 159 -12.32 -2.51 1.41
C LEU A 159 -10.79 -2.50 1.42
N ALA A 160 -10.14 -2.70 2.57
CA ALA A 160 -8.67 -2.78 2.63
C ALA A 160 -8.15 -3.95 1.80
N THR A 161 -8.78 -5.12 1.90
CA THR A 161 -8.43 -6.29 1.08
C THR A 161 -8.61 -6.00 -0.41
N ALA A 162 -9.75 -5.43 -0.81
CA ALA A 162 -10.05 -5.12 -2.20
C ALA A 162 -9.08 -4.08 -2.79
N PHE A 163 -8.76 -3.02 -2.06
CA PHE A 163 -7.80 -2.00 -2.51
C PHE A 163 -6.38 -2.55 -2.62
N ASN A 164 -5.95 -3.40 -1.68
CA ASN A 164 -4.61 -4.01 -1.75
C ASN A 164 -4.50 -5.00 -2.91
N TRP A 165 -5.49 -5.88 -3.11
CA TRP A 165 -5.52 -6.78 -4.26
C TRP A 165 -5.66 -6.03 -5.58
N GLY A 166 -6.54 -5.04 -5.63
CA GLY A 166 -6.71 -4.18 -6.79
C GLY A 166 -5.40 -3.49 -7.16
N ARG A 167 -4.69 -2.92 -6.19
CA ARG A 167 -3.36 -2.35 -6.42
C ARG A 167 -2.40 -3.40 -6.95
N ALA A 168 -2.26 -4.53 -6.27
CA ALA A 168 -1.29 -5.57 -6.64
C ALA A 168 -1.56 -6.18 -8.03
N THR A 169 -2.81 -6.20 -8.47
CA THR A 169 -3.25 -6.76 -9.75
C THR A 169 -3.47 -5.66 -10.78
N LEU A 170 -4.65 -5.04 -10.80
CA LEU A 170 -5.05 -4.01 -11.76
C LEU A 170 -4.17 -2.76 -11.69
N GLY A 171 -3.63 -2.42 -10.52
CA GLY A 171 -2.73 -1.29 -10.34
C GLY A 171 -1.29 -1.57 -10.77
N THR A 172 -0.78 -2.79 -10.59
CA THR A 172 0.64 -3.08 -10.85
C THR A 172 0.83 -3.85 -12.14
N VAL A 173 0.14 -4.97 -12.33
CA VAL A 173 0.38 -5.93 -13.42
C VAL A 173 0.30 -5.29 -14.81
N PRO A 174 -0.80 -4.63 -15.22
CA PRO A 174 -0.89 -4.09 -16.58
C PRO A 174 0.15 -2.99 -16.83
N PHE A 175 0.40 -2.13 -15.85
CA PHE A 175 1.35 -1.02 -16.00
C PHE A 175 2.80 -1.47 -16.03
N VAL A 176 3.16 -2.49 -15.25
CA VAL A 176 4.49 -3.11 -15.28
C VAL A 176 4.71 -3.85 -16.61
N LEU A 177 3.71 -4.60 -17.10
CA LEU A 177 3.80 -5.30 -18.37
C LEU A 177 3.92 -4.34 -19.56
N LEU A 178 3.09 -3.28 -19.59
CA LEU A 178 3.18 -2.23 -20.61
C LEU A 178 4.49 -1.45 -20.53
N GLY A 179 4.92 -1.09 -19.32
CA GLY A 179 6.20 -0.42 -19.09
C GLY A 179 7.38 -1.25 -19.61
N ALA A 180 7.39 -2.55 -19.32
CA ALA A 180 8.41 -3.47 -19.81
C ALA A 180 8.51 -3.49 -21.35
N GLN A 181 7.38 -3.36 -22.05
CA GLN A 181 7.37 -3.36 -23.53
C GLN A 181 7.90 -2.06 -24.13
N TRP A 182 7.63 -0.90 -23.50
CA TRP A 182 7.91 0.41 -24.11
C TRP A 182 9.21 1.06 -23.66
N GLY A 183 9.65 0.79 -22.42
CA GLY A 183 10.77 1.53 -21.83
C GLY A 183 11.65 0.72 -20.88
N GLY A 184 11.61 -0.61 -21.00
CA GLY A 184 12.49 -1.51 -20.26
C GLY A 184 12.33 -1.46 -18.73
N ALA A 185 13.42 -1.73 -18.02
CA ALA A 185 13.45 -1.73 -16.55
C ALA A 185 13.03 -0.40 -15.89
N PRO A 186 13.45 0.79 -16.40
CA PRO A 186 12.97 2.08 -15.86
C PRO A 186 11.45 2.22 -15.92
N ALA A 187 10.83 1.86 -17.04
CA ALA A 187 9.39 1.97 -17.23
C ALA A 187 8.58 0.97 -16.38
N VAL A 188 9.17 -0.18 -16.01
CA VAL A 188 8.58 -1.09 -15.00
C VAL A 188 8.42 -0.37 -13.65
N LEU A 189 9.45 0.35 -13.19
CA LEU A 189 9.36 1.11 -11.94
C LEU A 189 8.34 2.25 -12.03
N VAL A 190 8.29 2.96 -13.15
CA VAL A 190 7.26 3.97 -13.41
C VAL A 190 5.87 3.35 -13.32
N GLY A 191 5.66 2.19 -13.93
CA GLY A 191 4.38 1.48 -13.88
C GLY A 191 3.93 1.15 -12.46
N GLN A 192 4.83 0.74 -11.58
CA GLN A 192 4.53 0.55 -10.15
C GLN A 192 4.11 1.86 -9.47
N GLY A 193 4.79 2.96 -9.78
CA GLY A 193 4.46 4.29 -9.28
C GLY A 193 3.07 4.76 -9.73
N VAL A 194 2.71 4.53 -11.00
CA VAL A 194 1.36 4.84 -11.52
C VAL A 194 0.30 4.03 -10.79
N GLY A 195 0.50 2.72 -10.65
CA GLY A 195 -0.39 1.84 -9.89
C GLY A 195 -0.64 2.29 -8.46
N ALA A 196 0.45 2.57 -7.75
CA ALA A 196 0.41 3.09 -6.39
C ALA A 196 -0.34 4.42 -6.31
N THR A 197 -0.14 5.30 -7.29
CA THR A 197 -0.79 6.61 -7.38
C THR A 197 -2.31 6.47 -7.53
N LEU A 198 -2.77 5.72 -8.53
CA LEU A 198 -4.19 5.53 -8.80
C LEU A 198 -4.93 4.92 -7.60
N PHE A 199 -4.37 3.84 -7.04
CA PHE A 199 -5.01 3.15 -5.91
C PHE A 199 -4.89 3.92 -4.61
N GLY A 200 -3.81 4.69 -4.40
CA GLY A 200 -3.66 5.54 -3.23
C GLY A 200 -4.66 6.71 -3.22
N ILE A 201 -4.87 7.36 -4.37
CA ILE A 201 -5.89 8.41 -4.51
C ILE A 201 -7.28 7.84 -4.27
N ALA A 202 -7.61 6.72 -4.93
CA ALA A 202 -8.91 6.09 -4.82
C ALA A 202 -9.22 5.64 -3.38
N ALA A 203 -8.25 4.99 -2.71
CA ALA A 203 -8.41 4.56 -1.33
C ALA A 203 -8.56 5.75 -0.37
N GLY A 204 -7.75 6.80 -0.55
CA GLY A 204 -7.85 8.03 0.24
C GLY A 204 -9.20 8.70 0.10
N ALA A 205 -9.71 8.82 -1.13
CA ALA A 205 -11.04 9.36 -1.40
C ALA A 205 -12.16 8.52 -0.75
N VAL A 206 -12.10 7.20 -0.87
CA VAL A 206 -13.09 6.31 -0.25
C VAL A 206 -13.04 6.40 1.28
N ALA A 207 -11.85 6.48 1.89
CA ALA A 207 -11.70 6.64 3.33
C ALA A 207 -12.28 7.96 3.83
N LEU A 208 -12.03 9.08 3.13
CA LEU A 208 -12.59 10.39 3.48
C LEU A 208 -14.12 10.41 3.33
N ASN A 209 -14.65 9.79 2.27
CA ASN A 209 -16.10 9.65 2.06
C ASN A 209 -16.74 8.80 3.16
N LEU A 210 -16.11 7.69 3.53
CA LEU A 210 -16.58 6.82 4.62
C LEU A 210 -16.62 7.58 5.96
N ALA A 211 -15.56 8.32 6.28
CA ALA A 211 -15.51 9.14 7.48
C ALA A 211 -16.57 10.28 7.47
N GLY A 212 -16.87 10.86 6.30
CA GLY A 212 -17.93 11.85 6.15
C GLY A 212 -19.33 11.30 6.49
N ARG A 213 -19.62 10.09 6.01
CA ARG A 213 -20.93 9.44 6.25
C ARG A 213 -21.22 9.14 7.72
N LEU A 214 -20.19 9.00 8.55
CA LEU A 214 -20.34 8.80 10.00
C LEU A 214 -20.87 10.06 10.71
N HIS A 215 -20.58 11.24 10.17
CA HIS A 215 -21.05 12.52 10.72
C HIS A 215 -22.50 12.81 10.33
N ASP A 216 -22.92 12.40 9.12
CA ASP A 216 -24.25 12.67 8.58
C ASP A 216 -25.37 11.76 9.18
N GLY A 217 -25.08 11.00 10.23
CA GLY A 217 -26.07 10.16 10.94
C GLY A 217 -26.62 8.96 10.15
N ARG A 218 -26.13 8.69 8.94
CA ARG A 218 -26.69 7.67 8.02
C ARG A 218 -26.31 6.22 8.35
N THR A 219 -25.60 5.97 9.45
CA THR A 219 -25.27 4.62 9.94
C THR A 219 -25.93 4.26 11.28
N GLN A 220 -26.89 5.05 11.78
CA GLN A 220 -27.74 4.68 12.94
C GLN A 220 -29.20 4.37 12.54
N GLY A 221 -29.43 3.89 11.32
CA GLY A 221 -30.73 3.39 10.88
C GLY A 221 -30.71 1.87 10.63
N GLY A 222 -30.97 1.07 11.67
CA GLY A 222 -31.53 -0.27 11.56
C GLY A 222 -30.57 -1.47 11.64
N ASP A 223 -30.30 -1.94 12.85
CA ASP A 223 -30.38 -3.38 13.13
C ASP A 223 -30.88 -3.61 14.58
N PRO A 224 -32.14 -4.08 14.79
CA PRO A 224 -32.70 -4.27 16.12
C PRO A 224 -32.36 -5.64 16.76
N GLN A 225 -31.11 -6.13 16.67
CA GLN A 225 -30.76 -7.47 17.19
C GLN A 225 -29.82 -7.55 18.41
N HIS A 226 -29.43 -6.44 19.04
CA HIS A 226 -28.67 -6.48 20.31
C HIS A 226 -29.35 -5.75 21.47
N ALA A 227 -30.69 -5.82 21.54
CA ALA A 227 -31.43 -5.56 22.75
C ALA A 227 -31.62 -6.88 23.53
N GLY A 228 -30.62 -7.21 24.36
CA GLY A 228 -30.77 -8.21 25.41
C GLY A 228 -29.77 -9.35 25.31
N VAL A 229 -28.68 -9.25 26.07
CA VAL A 229 -28.36 -10.18 27.16
C VAL A 229 -27.53 -9.37 28.17
N ARG A 230 -28.16 -8.97 29.27
CA ARG A 230 -27.46 -8.76 30.54
C ARG A 230 -27.54 -10.08 31.28
N VAL A 231 -26.39 -10.67 31.59
CA VAL A 231 -26.18 -11.59 32.72
C VAL A 231 -24.93 -11.10 33.43
#